data_AF-A0A377KG93-F1
#
_entry.id   AF-A0A377KG93-F1
#
_cell.length_a   1.000
_cell.length_b   1.000
_cell.length_c   1.000
_cell.angle_alpha   90.00
_cell.angle_beta   90.00
_cell.angle_gamma   90.00
#
_symmetry.space_group_name_H-M   'P 1'
#
loop_
_entity.id
_entity.type
_entity.pdbx_description
1 polymer ?
#
loop_
_entity_poly.entity_id
_entity_poly.type
_entity_poly.pdbx_seq_one_letter_code
_entity_poly.pdbx_strand_id
1 'polypeptide(L)'
;MERQVFGKEIKRRRKEKNFSQYDLTVGICSQSMLSFIESGKYVPNAQIIVKLCERLDLNTDRLILHDHYAISPIEKFSEKCEELCNNHDYIALNKFLNQETVLQSIDTVQQMQAYYYYLACSQFHIEGDKQESLRSFKLALAESQDNTISLLSLMGEAVVYSKLGKKESTINNVRAAMRNIDTVEYEKNLNILFYLQAYAYLNLNMLVNSYNAIEKGIAFITTHDSHFMLGNLFFLAAKIAEKTGEENKQQDSIQHSKLFEQLFSEKVFKDIS
;
A
#
# COMPACT_ATOMS: atom_id res chain seq x y z
N MET A 1 -16.45 -18.64 -3.18
CA MET A 1 -17.00 -17.59 -2.28
C MET A 1 -16.64 -16.19 -2.78
N GLU A 2 -15.39 -15.99 -3.21
CA GLU A 2 -14.81 -14.72 -3.71
C GLU A 2 -15.56 -14.05 -4.88
N ARG A 3 -16.08 -14.81 -5.85
CA ARG A 3 -16.78 -14.27 -7.05
C ARG A 3 -18.04 -13.46 -6.73
N GLN A 4 -18.74 -13.80 -5.65
CA GLN A 4 -19.96 -13.11 -5.26
C GLN A 4 -19.71 -11.74 -4.65
N VAL A 5 -18.55 -11.54 -4.01
CA VAL A 5 -18.26 -10.30 -3.29
C VAL A 5 -17.95 -9.19 -4.31
N PHE A 6 -17.24 -9.51 -5.40
CA PHE A 6 -16.89 -8.57 -6.49
C PHE A 6 -18.12 -7.95 -7.13
N GLY A 7 -19.04 -8.80 -7.56
CA GLY A 7 -20.28 -8.38 -8.20
C GLY A 7 -21.14 -7.49 -7.29
N LYS A 8 -21.20 -7.86 -6.00
CA LYS A 8 -21.95 -7.08 -5.01
C LYS A 8 -21.34 -5.69 -4.81
N GLU A 9 -20.01 -5.56 -4.78
CA GLU A 9 -19.35 -4.27 -4.61
C GLU A 9 -19.54 -3.35 -5.83
N ILE A 10 -19.34 -3.86 -7.04
CA ILE A 10 -19.62 -3.10 -8.28
C ILE A 10 -21.06 -2.59 -8.29
N LYS A 11 -22.01 -3.44 -7.91
CA LYS A 11 -23.43 -3.07 -7.81
C LYS A 11 -23.69 -2.00 -6.76
N ARG A 12 -23.03 -2.09 -5.60
CA ARG A 12 -23.16 -1.12 -4.51
C ARG A 12 -22.63 0.25 -4.95
N ARG A 13 -21.38 0.32 -5.40
CA ARG A 13 -20.73 1.56 -5.86
C ARG A 13 -21.46 2.22 -7.02
N ARG A 14 -21.95 1.41 -7.98
CA ARG A 14 -22.77 1.91 -9.08
C ARG A 14 -24.02 2.62 -8.58
N LYS A 15 -24.72 2.02 -7.61
CA LYS A 15 -25.92 2.62 -7.01
C LYS A 15 -25.61 3.89 -6.23
N GLU A 16 -24.51 3.92 -5.48
CA GLU A 16 -24.07 5.11 -4.75
C GLU A 16 -23.80 6.30 -5.66
N LYS A 17 -23.31 6.03 -6.87
CA LYS A 17 -23.11 7.02 -7.93
C LYS A 17 -24.34 7.31 -8.79
N ASN A 18 -25.49 6.73 -8.45
CA ASN A 18 -26.73 6.85 -9.21
C ASN A 18 -26.62 6.44 -10.69
N PHE A 19 -25.69 5.53 -11.02
CA PHE A 19 -25.57 5.00 -12.37
C PHE A 19 -26.57 3.86 -12.60
N SER A 20 -27.23 3.86 -13.75
CA SER A 20 -27.86 2.63 -14.25
C SER A 20 -26.79 1.62 -14.69
N GLN A 21 -27.17 0.35 -14.83
CA GLN A 21 -26.25 -0.64 -15.39
C GLN A 21 -25.78 -0.22 -16.79
N TYR A 22 -26.67 0.39 -17.59
CA TYR A 22 -26.31 0.89 -18.90
C TYR A 22 -25.21 1.96 -18.80
N ASP A 23 -25.40 2.98 -17.96
CA ASP A 23 -24.46 4.12 -17.81
C ASP A 23 -23.05 3.65 -17.45
N LEU A 24 -22.96 2.66 -16.55
CA LEU A 24 -21.67 2.11 -16.15
C LEU A 24 -20.99 1.31 -17.28
N THR A 25 -21.76 0.72 -18.20
CA THR A 25 -21.21 -0.16 -19.25
C THR A 25 -20.83 0.52 -20.57
N VAL A 26 -21.25 1.77 -20.80
CA VAL A 26 -21.02 2.48 -22.07
C VAL A 26 -19.53 2.48 -22.45
N GLY A 27 -19.21 1.92 -23.62
CA GLY A 27 -17.84 1.81 -24.14
C GLY A 27 -16.93 0.80 -23.40
N ILE A 28 -17.51 -0.06 -22.54
CA ILE A 28 -16.77 -1.04 -21.74
C ILE A 28 -17.23 -2.47 -22.03
N CYS A 29 -18.51 -2.77 -21.80
CA CYS A 29 -19.08 -4.10 -21.97
C CYS A 29 -20.59 -4.00 -22.23
N SER A 30 -21.30 -5.13 -22.33
CA SER A 30 -22.76 -5.10 -22.44
C SER A 30 -23.42 -5.00 -21.05
N GLN A 31 -24.59 -4.39 -20.97
CA GLN A 31 -25.39 -4.34 -19.75
C GLN A 31 -25.66 -5.75 -19.19
N SER A 32 -25.92 -6.72 -20.07
CA SER A 32 -26.14 -8.12 -19.71
C SER A 32 -24.92 -8.74 -19.04
N MET A 33 -23.72 -8.42 -19.55
CA MET A 33 -22.46 -8.85 -18.95
C MET A 33 -22.28 -8.24 -17.56
N LEU A 34 -22.55 -6.93 -17.39
CA LEU A 34 -22.53 -6.28 -16.07
C LEU A 34 -23.53 -6.92 -15.10
N SER A 35 -24.72 -7.32 -15.56
CA SER A 35 -25.68 -8.04 -14.71
C SER A 35 -25.13 -9.38 -14.21
N PHE A 36 -24.43 -10.13 -15.08
CA PHE A 36 -23.76 -11.37 -14.68
C PHE A 36 -22.56 -11.14 -13.75
N ILE A 37 -21.82 -10.04 -13.97
CA ILE A 37 -20.76 -9.58 -13.07
C ILE A 37 -21.34 -9.27 -11.69
N GLU A 38 -22.36 -8.42 -11.62
CA GLU A 38 -23.00 -7.97 -10.38
C GLU A 38 -23.65 -9.09 -9.57
N SER A 39 -24.05 -10.17 -10.24
CA SER A 39 -24.60 -11.38 -9.60
C SER A 39 -23.52 -12.42 -9.24
N GLY A 40 -22.25 -12.14 -9.52
CA GLY A 40 -21.12 -13.05 -9.26
C GLY A 40 -21.10 -14.29 -10.15
N LYS A 41 -21.87 -14.28 -11.25
CA LYS A 41 -22.02 -15.39 -12.20
C LYS A 41 -20.95 -15.36 -13.30
N TYR A 42 -20.30 -14.22 -13.51
CA TYR A 42 -19.28 -14.03 -14.54
C TYR A 42 -18.13 -13.16 -14.02
N VAL A 43 -16.91 -13.63 -14.20
CA VAL A 43 -15.68 -12.87 -13.91
C VAL A 43 -15.21 -12.27 -15.24
N PRO A 44 -15.20 -10.93 -15.38
CA PRO A 44 -14.82 -10.30 -16.62
C PRO A 44 -13.29 -10.21 -16.75
N ASN A 45 -12.82 -10.04 -17.98
CA ASN A 45 -11.38 -9.86 -18.20
C ASN A 45 -10.87 -8.54 -17.58
N ALA A 46 -9.56 -8.49 -17.37
CA ALA A 46 -8.89 -7.39 -16.69
C ALA A 46 -9.22 -6.00 -17.28
N GLN A 47 -9.33 -5.88 -18.61
CA GLN A 47 -9.63 -4.61 -19.28
C GLN A 47 -11.02 -4.08 -18.93
N ILE A 48 -12.02 -4.97 -18.88
CA ILE A 48 -13.38 -4.61 -18.46
C ILE A 48 -13.38 -4.19 -16.99
N ILE A 49 -12.64 -4.90 -16.12
CA ILE A 49 -12.51 -4.51 -14.71
C ILE A 49 -11.88 -3.13 -14.57
N VAL A 50 -10.73 -2.85 -15.25
CA VAL A 50 -10.09 -1.51 -15.23
C VAL A 50 -11.12 -0.42 -15.48
N LYS A 51 -11.81 -0.52 -16.62
CA LYS A 51 -12.67 0.55 -17.12
C LYS A 51 -13.90 0.74 -16.24
N LEU A 52 -14.45 -0.34 -15.67
CA LEU A 52 -15.55 -0.25 -14.69
C LEU A 52 -15.09 0.45 -13.40
N CYS A 53 -13.87 0.15 -12.91
CA CYS A 53 -13.29 0.81 -11.74
C CYS A 53 -13.10 2.31 -11.98
N GLU A 54 -12.45 2.66 -13.09
CA GLU A 54 -12.20 4.05 -13.49
C GLU A 54 -13.51 4.83 -13.58
N ARG A 55 -14.55 4.26 -14.21
CA ARG A 55 -15.86 4.92 -14.33
C ARG A 55 -16.54 5.14 -12.99
N LEU A 56 -16.34 4.22 -12.06
CA LEU A 56 -16.87 4.34 -10.71
C LEU A 56 -16.05 5.29 -9.84
N ASP A 57 -15.12 6.07 -10.40
CA ASP A 57 -14.04 6.80 -9.70
C ASP A 57 -13.48 5.98 -8.52
N LEU A 58 -13.32 4.68 -8.76
CA LEU A 58 -12.50 3.84 -7.90
C LEU A 58 -11.05 4.15 -8.27
N ASN A 59 -10.64 5.37 -7.94
CA ASN A 59 -9.31 5.87 -8.18
C ASN A 59 -8.89 6.69 -6.96
N THR A 60 -8.01 6.10 -6.17
CA THR A 60 -6.79 6.77 -5.72
C THR A 60 -5.92 5.70 -5.10
N ASP A 61 -4.73 5.67 -5.64
CA ASP A 61 -3.67 4.80 -5.20
C ASP A 61 -3.32 5.11 -3.76
N ARG A 62 -2.55 4.21 -3.16
CA ARG A 62 -1.45 4.50 -2.23
C ARG A 62 -1.56 3.71 -0.92
N LEU A 63 -0.39 3.46 -0.34
CA LEU A 63 -0.16 2.66 0.85
C LEU A 63 -0.67 3.42 2.07
N ILE A 64 -1.52 2.80 2.89
CA ILE A 64 -2.07 3.38 4.11
C ILE A 64 -1.79 2.40 5.24
N LEU A 65 -1.40 2.90 6.42
CA LEU A 65 -1.34 2.08 7.62
C LEU A 65 -2.73 1.61 8.00
N HIS A 66 -2.87 0.36 8.42
CA HIS A 66 -4.14 -0.12 8.97
C HIS A 66 -4.46 0.61 10.28
N ASP A 67 -3.48 0.68 11.18
CA ASP A 67 -3.57 1.39 12.46
C ASP A 67 -2.54 2.52 12.47
N HIS A 68 -2.99 3.76 12.67
CA HIS A 68 -2.12 4.93 12.76
C HIS A 68 -1.48 5.05 14.14
N TYR A 69 -0.28 5.63 14.18
CA TYR A 69 0.47 5.85 15.40
C TYR A 69 0.31 7.32 15.84
N ALA A 70 -0.02 7.54 17.12
CA ALA A 70 -0.13 8.88 17.65
C ALA A 70 1.22 9.60 17.64
N ILE A 71 1.25 10.84 17.16
CA ILE A 71 2.45 11.69 17.15
C ILE A 71 2.45 12.70 18.30
N SER A 72 1.33 12.83 19.02
CA SER A 72 1.09 13.84 20.04
C SER A 72 0.01 13.37 21.01
N PRO A 73 0.02 13.79 22.28
CA PRO A 73 -1.12 13.63 23.19
C PRO A 73 -2.31 14.50 22.76
N ILE A 74 -2.11 15.51 21.92
CA ILE A 74 -3.19 16.30 21.34
C ILE A 74 -3.78 15.52 20.17
N GLU A 75 -4.95 14.90 20.39
CA GLU A 75 -5.63 14.03 19.42
C GLU A 75 -5.77 14.67 18.04
N LYS A 76 -6.13 15.96 17.98
CA LYS A 76 -6.26 16.72 16.71
C LYS A 76 -5.00 16.72 15.85
N PHE A 77 -3.80 16.66 16.45
CA PHE A 77 -2.57 16.60 15.67
C PHE A 77 -2.34 15.21 15.07
N SER A 78 -2.66 14.16 15.82
CA SER A 78 -2.62 12.78 15.34
C SER A 78 -3.67 12.55 14.24
N GLU A 79 -4.91 13.02 14.44
CA GLU A 79 -5.97 12.97 13.43
C GLU A 79 -5.58 13.71 12.14
N LYS A 80 -4.95 14.89 12.26
CA LYS A 80 -4.53 15.65 11.09
C LYS A 80 -3.38 14.96 10.35
N CYS A 81 -2.43 14.37 11.08
CA CYS A 81 -1.36 13.57 10.50
C CYS A 81 -1.92 12.39 9.72
N GLU A 82 -2.84 11.64 10.32
CA GLU A 82 -3.56 10.53 9.71
C GLU A 82 -4.33 10.97 8.46
N GLU A 83 -5.11 12.05 8.54
CA GLU A 83 -5.86 12.59 7.41
C GLU A 83 -4.93 12.92 6.22
N LEU A 84 -3.84 13.64 6.48
CA LEU A 84 -2.88 14.02 5.44
C LEU A 84 -2.13 12.82 4.87
N CYS A 85 -1.83 11.81 5.70
CA CYS A 85 -1.22 10.56 5.26
C CYS A 85 -2.19 9.73 4.40
N ASN A 86 -3.44 9.59 4.84
CA ASN A 86 -4.50 8.85 4.13
C ASN A 86 -4.93 9.50 2.81
N ASN A 87 -4.80 10.82 2.73
CA ASN A 87 -4.99 11.63 1.52
C ASN A 87 -3.69 11.83 0.75
N HIS A 88 -2.58 11.26 1.25
CA HIS A 88 -1.19 11.37 0.82
C HIS A 88 -0.82 12.72 0.22
N ASP A 89 -1.27 13.74 0.91
CA ASP A 89 -0.83 15.10 0.70
C ASP A 89 0.51 15.24 1.43
N TYR A 90 1.55 14.62 0.86
CA TYR A 90 2.87 14.55 1.49
C TYR A 90 3.52 15.92 1.65
N ILE A 91 3.19 16.86 0.75
CA ILE A 91 3.63 18.25 0.85
C ILE A 91 2.99 18.91 2.07
N ALA A 92 1.66 18.80 2.24
CA ALA A 92 1.00 19.36 3.41
C ALA A 92 1.36 18.61 4.70
N LEU A 93 1.53 17.29 4.65
CA LEU A 93 2.00 16.47 5.77
C LEU A 93 3.37 16.94 6.25
N ASN A 94 4.33 17.11 5.33
CA ASN A 94 5.66 17.59 5.66
C ASN A 94 5.60 19.00 6.28
N LYS A 95 4.82 19.91 5.68
CA LYS A 95 4.64 21.26 6.23
C LYS A 95 3.99 21.25 7.61
N PHE A 96 3.01 20.39 7.83
CA PHE A 96 2.31 20.23 9.11
C PHE A 96 3.25 19.70 10.19
N LEU A 97 3.99 18.62 9.91
CA LEU A 97 4.93 18.01 10.86
C LEU A 97 6.06 18.98 11.27
N ASN A 98 6.53 19.83 10.35
CA ASN A 98 7.57 20.83 10.66
C ASN A 98 7.05 22.09 11.40
N GLN A 99 5.78 22.15 11.80
CA GLN A 99 5.28 23.25 12.63
C GLN A 99 5.85 23.16 14.05
N GLU A 100 6.32 24.30 14.58
CA GLU A 100 6.86 24.38 15.94
C GLU A 100 5.86 23.87 16.99
N THR A 101 4.57 24.16 16.81
CA THR A 101 3.49 23.68 17.69
C THR A 101 3.34 22.16 17.69
N VAL A 102 3.61 21.48 16.58
CA VAL A 102 3.54 20.02 16.49
C VAL A 102 4.77 19.43 17.18
N LEU A 103 5.96 19.93 16.85
CA LEU A 103 7.23 19.53 17.46
C LEU A 103 7.22 19.66 18.98
N GLN A 104 6.74 20.78 19.51
CA GLN A 104 6.66 21.04 20.95
C GLN A 104 5.60 20.19 21.67
N SER A 105 4.67 19.59 20.92
CA SER A 105 3.62 18.75 21.51
C SER A 105 4.04 17.29 21.73
N ILE A 106 5.15 16.86 21.13
CA ILE A 106 5.64 15.48 21.24
C ILE A 106 6.10 15.24 22.68
N ASP A 107 5.52 14.25 23.35
CA ASP A 107 5.70 14.03 24.79
C ASP A 107 6.46 12.72 25.10
N THR A 108 6.25 11.68 24.28
CA THR A 108 6.82 10.34 24.52
C THR A 108 7.78 9.90 23.44
N VAL A 109 8.66 8.93 23.77
CA VAL A 109 9.58 8.30 22.81
C VAL A 109 8.81 7.63 21.66
N GLN A 110 7.67 6.99 21.95
CA GLN A 110 6.81 6.36 20.94
C GLN A 110 6.20 7.39 19.98
N GLN A 111 5.76 8.54 20.50
CA GLN A 111 5.25 9.64 19.67
C GLN A 111 6.37 10.26 18.82
N MET A 112 7.57 10.42 19.38
CA MET A 112 8.73 10.92 18.64
C MET A 112 9.13 9.95 17.52
N GLN A 113 9.07 8.64 17.79
CA GLN A 113 9.31 7.60 16.79
C GLN A 113 8.28 7.66 15.66
N ALA A 114 6.98 7.71 15.99
CA ALA A 114 5.91 7.85 15.02
C ALA A 114 6.05 9.13 14.19
N TYR A 115 6.36 10.25 14.85
CA TYR A 115 6.63 11.53 14.20
C TYR A 115 7.72 11.42 13.14
N TYR A 116 8.89 10.86 13.49
CA TYR A 116 9.99 10.71 12.54
C TYR A 116 9.68 9.72 11.41
N TYR A 117 8.90 8.67 11.69
CA TYR A 117 8.40 7.76 10.67
C TYR A 117 7.54 8.49 9.63
N TYR A 118 6.51 9.23 10.06
CA TYR A 118 5.65 9.99 9.13
C TYR A 118 6.41 11.10 8.40
N LEU A 119 7.35 11.77 9.09
CA LEU A 119 8.21 12.77 8.47
C LEU A 119 9.06 12.14 7.36
N ALA A 120 9.70 11.01 7.63
CA ALA A 120 10.52 10.30 6.65
C ALA A 120 9.71 9.84 5.43
N CYS A 121 8.48 9.33 5.64
CA CYS A 121 7.55 8.99 4.59
C CYS A 121 7.18 10.22 3.75
N SER A 122 6.85 11.35 4.37
CA SER A 122 6.53 12.59 3.65
C SER A 122 7.70 13.09 2.80
N GLN A 123 8.92 13.07 3.35
CA GLN A 123 10.14 13.53 2.68
C GLN A 123 10.52 12.63 1.50
N PHE A 124 10.26 11.32 1.60
CA PHE A 124 10.51 10.39 0.49
C PHE A 124 9.74 10.77 -0.78
N HIS A 125 8.53 11.30 -0.63
CA HIS A 125 7.63 11.64 -1.73
C HIS A 125 7.74 13.08 -2.23
N ILE A 126 8.51 13.93 -1.56
CA ILE A 126 8.80 15.29 -2.03
C ILE A 126 10.07 15.24 -2.87
N GLU A 127 9.98 15.70 -4.13
CA GLU A 127 11.14 15.76 -5.02
C GLU A 127 12.28 16.57 -4.38
N GLY A 128 13.47 15.98 -4.28
CA GLY A 128 14.70 16.71 -3.99
C GLY A 128 15.57 16.19 -2.86
N ASP A 129 15.07 15.38 -1.90
CA ASP A 129 15.93 14.97 -0.78
C ASP A 129 15.67 13.58 -0.19
N LYS A 130 16.17 12.55 -0.90
CA LYS A 130 16.25 11.18 -0.39
C LYS A 130 17.17 11.05 0.85
N GLN A 131 18.07 12.00 1.11
CA GLN A 131 18.96 11.97 2.28
C GLN A 131 18.21 12.41 3.54
N GLU A 132 17.36 13.43 3.46
CA GLU A 132 16.52 13.84 4.58
C GLU A 132 15.55 12.73 5.00
N SER A 133 14.92 12.04 4.04
CA SER A 133 14.11 10.86 4.35
C SER A 133 14.90 9.78 5.10
N LEU A 134 16.12 9.46 4.65
CA LEU A 134 17.02 8.54 5.37
C LEU A 134 17.39 9.04 6.77
N ARG A 135 17.64 10.33 6.92
CA ARG A 135 17.97 10.93 8.23
C ARG A 135 16.80 10.78 9.19
N SER A 136 15.58 11.06 8.75
CA SER A 136 14.37 10.90 9.55
C SER A 136 14.09 9.44 9.89
N PHE A 137 14.26 8.49 8.97
CA PHE A 137 14.14 7.06 9.31
C PHE A 137 15.17 6.64 10.36
N LYS A 138 16.42 7.12 10.27
CA LYS A 138 17.43 6.84 11.30
C LYS A 138 17.07 7.44 12.66
N LEU A 139 16.42 8.60 12.69
CA LEU A 139 15.90 9.19 13.92
C LEU A 139 14.75 8.37 14.50
N ALA A 140 13.87 7.83 13.66
CA ALA A 140 12.83 6.88 14.09
C ALA A 140 13.43 5.55 14.64
N LEU A 141 14.66 5.22 14.28
CA LEU A 141 15.38 4.03 14.75
C LEU A 141 16.35 4.31 15.92
N ALA A 142 16.58 5.57 16.28
CA ALA A 142 17.61 5.95 17.25
C ALA A 142 17.31 5.43 18.66
N GLU A 143 16.03 5.33 19.02
CA GLU A 143 15.55 4.75 20.27
C GLU A 143 14.99 3.35 19.96
N SER A 144 15.79 2.32 20.25
CA SER A 144 15.55 0.95 19.80
C SER A 144 14.44 0.29 20.61
N GLN A 145 13.21 0.37 20.12
CA GLN A 145 12.14 -0.56 20.48
C GLN A 145 11.93 -1.53 19.33
N ASP A 146 12.00 -2.83 19.58
CA ASP A 146 11.65 -3.88 18.62
C ASP A 146 10.12 -3.88 18.44
N ASN A 147 9.60 -2.92 17.68
CA ASN A 147 8.18 -2.74 17.40
C ASN A 147 7.92 -2.58 15.89
N THR A 148 6.64 -2.59 15.50
CA THR A 148 6.24 -2.51 14.10
C THR A 148 6.72 -1.24 13.39
N ILE A 149 6.80 -0.09 14.08
CA ILE A 149 7.33 1.16 13.49
C ILE A 149 8.82 1.01 13.14
N SER A 150 9.61 0.35 13.97
CA SER A 150 11.03 0.10 13.69
C SER A 150 11.21 -0.79 12.46
N LEU A 151 10.39 -1.85 12.31
CA LEU A 151 10.43 -2.71 11.13
C LEU A 151 10.03 -1.94 9.86
N LEU A 152 8.97 -1.12 9.95
CA LEU A 152 8.53 -0.26 8.85
C LEU A 152 9.60 0.79 8.48
N SER A 153 10.31 1.34 9.47
CA SER A 153 11.38 2.34 9.25
C SER A 153 12.61 1.72 8.58
N LEU A 154 13.03 0.53 8.99
CA LEU A 154 14.08 -0.24 8.30
C LEU A 154 13.67 -0.54 6.86
N MET A 155 12.41 -0.92 6.63
CA MET A 155 11.91 -1.17 5.29
C MET A 155 11.80 0.12 4.46
N GLY A 156 11.47 1.25 5.09
CA GLY A 156 11.54 2.59 4.52
C GLY A 156 12.94 2.92 4.02
N GLU A 157 13.98 2.74 4.85
CA GLU A 157 15.37 2.89 4.44
C GLU A 157 15.72 2.00 3.24
N ALA A 158 15.27 0.73 3.24
CA ALA A 158 15.49 -0.17 2.13
C ALA A 158 14.89 0.36 0.82
N VAL A 159 13.66 0.89 0.86
CA VAL A 159 13.02 1.50 -0.31
C VAL A 159 13.82 2.71 -0.80
N VAL A 160 14.27 3.59 0.10
CA VAL A 160 15.08 4.75 -0.29
C VAL A 160 16.40 4.31 -0.92
N TYR A 161 17.11 3.36 -0.32
CA TYR A 161 18.35 2.82 -0.88
C TYR A 161 18.13 2.15 -2.24
N SER A 162 17.00 1.48 -2.45
CA SER A 162 16.68 0.84 -3.73
C SER A 162 16.52 1.87 -4.85
N LYS A 163 15.84 3.00 -4.58
CA LYS A 163 15.71 4.14 -5.49
C LYS A 163 17.02 4.90 -5.73
N LEU A 164 18.05 4.65 -4.92
CA LEU A 164 19.41 5.16 -5.10
C LEU A 164 20.34 4.14 -5.76
N GLY A 165 19.83 2.95 -6.14
CA GLY A 165 20.63 1.86 -6.70
C GLY A 165 21.56 1.17 -5.70
N LYS A 166 21.45 1.45 -4.40
CA LYS A 166 22.31 0.88 -3.35
C LYS A 166 21.82 -0.51 -2.93
N LYS A 167 22.12 -1.50 -3.76
CA LYS A 167 21.66 -2.89 -3.61
C LYS A 167 22.02 -3.51 -2.25
N GLU A 168 23.26 -3.38 -1.80
CA GLU A 168 23.71 -4.01 -0.54
C GLU A 168 22.98 -3.42 0.68
N SER A 169 22.91 -2.09 0.77
CA SER A 169 22.17 -1.39 1.84
C SER A 169 20.69 -1.75 1.83
N THR A 170 20.09 -1.91 0.65
CA THR A 170 18.71 -2.37 0.50
C THR A 170 18.52 -3.77 1.10
N ILE A 171 19.37 -4.74 0.70
CA ILE A 171 19.27 -6.13 1.16
C ILE A 171 19.52 -6.24 2.67
N ASN A 172 20.48 -5.49 3.22
CA ASN A 172 20.78 -5.53 4.64
C ASN A 172 19.61 -5.00 5.48
N ASN A 173 18.98 -3.91 5.07
CA ASN A 173 17.80 -3.37 5.76
C ASN A 173 16.58 -4.30 5.63
N VAL A 174 16.32 -4.87 4.45
CA VAL A 174 15.27 -5.89 4.29
C VAL A 174 15.52 -7.07 5.22
N ARG A 175 16.75 -7.58 5.29
CA ARG A 175 17.09 -8.70 6.17
C ARG A 175 16.88 -8.36 7.64
N ALA A 176 17.23 -7.14 8.06
CA ALA A 176 17.02 -6.68 9.42
C ALA A 176 15.52 -6.61 9.76
N ALA A 177 14.70 -6.00 8.89
CA ALA A 177 13.26 -5.87 9.08
C ALA A 177 12.52 -7.22 9.09
N MET A 178 12.98 -8.19 8.30
CA MET A 178 12.30 -9.49 8.14
C MET A 178 12.82 -10.58 9.09
N ARG A 179 13.84 -10.30 9.92
CA ARG A 179 14.59 -11.32 10.68
C ARG A 179 13.71 -12.21 11.56
N ASN A 180 12.70 -11.64 12.21
CA ASN A 180 11.85 -12.31 13.19
C ASN A 180 10.35 -12.23 12.81
N ILE A 181 10.05 -12.06 11.52
CA ILE A 181 8.67 -11.85 11.05
C ILE A 181 7.74 -13.04 11.38
N ASP A 182 8.30 -14.25 11.47
CA ASP A 182 7.53 -15.47 11.77
C ASP A 182 7.26 -15.66 13.28
N THR A 183 7.92 -14.89 14.14
CA THR A 183 7.82 -15.04 15.61
C THR A 183 7.34 -13.78 16.33
N VAL A 184 7.27 -12.64 15.64
CA VAL A 184 6.70 -11.40 16.19
C VAL A 184 5.19 -11.54 16.38
N GLU A 185 4.64 -10.85 17.38
CA GLU A 185 3.18 -10.77 17.55
C GLU A 185 2.55 -10.12 16.31
N TYR A 186 1.47 -10.73 15.82
CA TYR A 186 0.84 -10.29 14.58
C TYR A 186 0.13 -8.94 14.76
N GLU A 187 0.57 -7.95 13.98
CA GLU A 187 -0.15 -6.70 13.73
C GLU A 187 -0.43 -6.57 12.24
N LYS A 188 -1.58 -6.00 11.87
CA LYS A 188 -1.96 -5.84 10.45
C LYS A 188 -0.95 -5.00 9.67
N ASN A 189 -0.34 -3.99 10.30
CA ASN A 189 0.71 -3.18 9.70
C ASN A 189 1.95 -3.99 9.26
N LEU A 190 2.20 -5.18 9.83
CA LEU A 190 3.30 -6.05 9.38
C LEU A 190 3.11 -6.53 7.93
N ASN A 191 1.87 -6.61 7.45
CA ASN A 191 1.57 -6.99 6.08
C ASN A 191 2.23 -6.06 5.05
N ILE A 192 2.44 -4.78 5.42
CA ILE A 192 3.07 -3.76 4.58
C ILE A 192 4.53 -4.11 4.26
N LEU A 193 5.23 -4.81 5.16
CA LEU A 193 6.65 -5.13 5.00
C LEU A 193 6.91 -5.93 3.72
N PHE A 194 6.03 -6.88 3.40
CA PHE A 194 6.15 -7.70 2.18
C PHE A 194 5.98 -6.89 0.90
N TYR A 195 5.06 -5.93 0.91
CA TYR A 195 4.85 -5.03 -0.22
C TYR A 195 6.07 -4.13 -0.43
N LEU A 196 6.57 -3.49 0.63
CA LEU A 196 7.74 -2.61 0.54
C LEU A 196 9.01 -3.39 0.18
N GLN A 197 9.17 -4.62 0.67
CA GLN A 197 10.25 -5.52 0.27
C GLN A 197 10.20 -5.82 -1.23
N ALA A 198 9.03 -6.24 -1.74
CA ALA A 198 8.84 -6.53 -3.14
C ALA A 198 9.09 -5.29 -4.00
N TYR A 199 8.62 -4.12 -3.57
CA TYR A 199 8.82 -2.85 -4.24
C TYR A 199 10.31 -2.45 -4.30
N ALA A 200 11.03 -2.58 -3.19
CA ALA A 200 12.47 -2.32 -3.13
C ALA A 200 13.26 -3.23 -4.10
N TYR A 201 12.91 -4.52 -4.17
CA TYR A 201 13.51 -5.43 -5.14
C TYR A 201 13.14 -5.10 -6.59
N LEU A 202 11.91 -4.64 -6.85
CA LEU A 202 11.50 -4.20 -8.18
C LEU A 202 12.29 -2.98 -8.66
N ASN A 203 12.53 -1.99 -7.78
CA ASN A 203 13.36 -0.82 -8.07
C ASN A 203 14.80 -1.21 -8.48
N LEU A 204 15.33 -2.30 -7.90
CA LEU A 204 16.64 -2.87 -8.24
C LEU A 204 16.61 -3.85 -9.43
N ASN A 205 15.46 -3.99 -10.10
CA ASN A 205 15.23 -4.96 -11.18
C ASN A 205 15.46 -6.43 -10.76
N MET A 206 15.32 -6.76 -9.48
CA MET A 206 15.43 -8.12 -8.93
C MET A 206 14.07 -8.82 -8.98
N LEU A 207 13.58 -9.11 -10.19
CA LEU A 207 12.20 -9.54 -10.43
C LEU A 207 11.82 -10.84 -9.70
N VAL A 208 12.70 -11.84 -9.69
CA VAL A 208 12.46 -13.10 -8.96
C VAL A 208 12.33 -12.87 -7.45
N ASN A 209 13.22 -12.06 -6.87
CA ASN A 209 13.14 -11.73 -5.45
C ASN A 209 11.88 -10.93 -5.11
N SER A 210 11.48 -10.02 -5.99
CA SER A 210 10.26 -9.24 -5.85
C SER A 210 9.01 -10.14 -5.85
N TYR A 211 8.93 -11.09 -6.79
CA TYR A 211 7.82 -12.05 -6.85
C TYR A 211 7.79 -12.99 -5.63
N ASN A 212 8.94 -13.50 -5.21
CA ASN A 212 9.03 -14.34 -4.00
C ASN A 212 8.58 -13.59 -2.74
N ALA A 213 8.86 -12.29 -2.63
CA ALA A 213 8.37 -11.46 -1.51
C ALA A 213 6.84 -11.30 -1.55
N ILE A 214 6.25 -11.20 -2.75
CA ILE A 214 4.79 -11.17 -2.94
C ILE A 214 4.15 -12.49 -2.50
N GLU A 215 4.66 -13.63 -2.98
CA GLU A 215 4.10 -14.94 -2.61
C GLU A 215 4.15 -15.19 -1.10
N LYS A 216 5.28 -14.83 -0.47
CA LYS A 216 5.43 -14.89 0.99
C LYS A 216 4.46 -13.96 1.70
N GLY A 217 4.26 -12.75 1.19
CA GLY A 217 3.30 -11.80 1.74
C GLY A 217 1.87 -12.32 1.67
N ILE A 218 1.45 -12.87 0.52
CA ILE A 218 0.11 -13.46 0.37
C ILE A 218 -0.09 -14.61 1.37
N ALA A 219 0.90 -15.51 1.49
CA ALA A 219 0.86 -16.59 2.47
C ALA A 219 0.74 -16.05 3.90
N PHE A 220 1.62 -15.12 4.31
CA PHE A 220 1.62 -14.53 5.64
C PHE A 220 0.29 -13.84 5.98
N ILE A 221 -0.25 -13.06 5.04
CA ILE A 221 -1.50 -12.31 5.24
C ILE A 221 -2.68 -13.28 5.42
N THR A 222 -2.75 -14.32 4.58
CA THR A 222 -3.83 -15.32 4.62
C THR A 222 -3.75 -16.25 5.83
N THR A 223 -2.55 -16.61 6.32
CA THR A 223 -2.41 -17.42 7.55
C THR A 223 -2.88 -16.70 8.80
N HIS A 224 -2.95 -15.37 8.77
CA HIS A 224 -3.44 -14.52 9.86
C HIS A 224 -4.88 -14.03 9.63
N ASP A 225 -5.64 -14.68 8.73
CA ASP A 225 -7.03 -14.33 8.38
C ASP A 225 -7.23 -12.85 7.99
N SER A 226 -6.17 -12.21 7.53
CA SER A 226 -6.17 -10.81 7.11
C SER A 226 -6.30 -10.70 5.60
N HIS A 227 -6.79 -9.54 5.17
CA HIS A 227 -6.99 -9.21 3.76
C HIS A 227 -6.23 -7.94 3.39
N PHE A 228 -5.79 -7.19 4.41
CA PHE A 228 -5.04 -5.95 4.25
C PHE A 228 -3.70 -6.23 3.57
N MET A 229 -3.38 -5.45 2.53
CA MET A 229 -2.22 -5.56 1.61
C MET A 229 -2.31 -6.63 0.50
N LEU A 230 -3.34 -7.48 0.43
CA LEU A 230 -3.43 -8.46 -0.65
C LEU A 230 -3.62 -7.80 -2.02
N GLY A 231 -4.51 -6.81 -2.11
CA GLY A 231 -4.72 -6.06 -3.35
C GLY A 231 -3.42 -5.39 -3.82
N ASN A 232 -2.64 -4.86 -2.88
CA ASN A 232 -1.38 -4.18 -3.14
C ASN A 232 -0.32 -5.14 -3.70
N LEU A 233 -0.21 -6.31 -3.10
CA LEU A 233 0.73 -7.35 -3.53
C LEU A 233 0.39 -7.88 -4.93
N PHE A 234 -0.90 -8.13 -5.22
CA PHE A 234 -1.33 -8.54 -6.55
C PHE A 234 -1.11 -7.45 -7.60
N PHE A 235 -1.25 -6.17 -7.25
CA PHE A 235 -0.95 -5.07 -8.16
C PHE A 235 0.52 -5.06 -8.55
N LEU A 236 1.38 -5.25 -7.56
CA LEU A 236 2.81 -5.30 -7.77
C LEU A 236 3.21 -6.52 -8.62
N ALA A 237 2.55 -7.67 -8.42
CA ALA A 237 2.74 -8.86 -9.26
C ALA A 237 2.36 -8.60 -10.71
N ALA A 238 1.26 -7.89 -10.95
CA ALA A 238 0.88 -7.45 -12.29
C ALA A 238 1.94 -6.57 -12.96
N LYS A 239 2.53 -5.64 -12.20
CA LYS A 239 3.60 -4.76 -12.68
C LYS A 239 4.88 -5.51 -13.01
N ILE A 240 5.22 -6.54 -12.24
CA ILE A 240 6.34 -7.44 -12.55
C ILE A 240 6.07 -8.20 -13.84
N ALA A 241 4.87 -8.78 -13.99
CA ALA A 241 4.50 -9.57 -15.17
C ALA A 241 4.45 -8.73 -16.47
N GLU A 242 4.03 -7.46 -16.37
CA GLU A 242 4.14 -6.47 -17.45
C GLU A 242 5.60 -6.31 -17.93
N LYS A 243 6.54 -6.26 -16.99
CA LYS A 243 7.97 -6.06 -17.27
C LYS A 243 8.67 -7.31 -17.81
N THR A 244 8.13 -8.50 -17.56
CA THR A 244 8.69 -9.79 -18.02
C THR A 244 8.05 -10.31 -19.32
N GLY A 245 7.01 -9.65 -19.84
CA GLY A 245 6.29 -10.11 -21.04
C GLY A 245 5.43 -11.36 -20.82
N GLU A 246 5.10 -11.70 -19.57
CA GLU A 246 4.25 -12.85 -19.23
C GLU A 246 2.76 -12.45 -19.20
N GLU A 247 2.16 -12.19 -20.36
CA GLU A 247 0.81 -11.62 -20.50
C GLU A 247 -0.29 -12.37 -19.72
N ASN A 248 -0.24 -13.70 -19.64
CA ASN A 248 -1.25 -14.48 -18.90
C ASN A 248 -1.18 -14.27 -17.38
N LYS A 249 0.02 -14.32 -16.80
CA LYS A 249 0.23 -14.08 -15.35
C LYS A 249 -0.02 -12.61 -14.97
N GLN A 250 0.22 -11.69 -15.90
CA GLN A 250 -0.13 -10.28 -15.75
C GLN A 250 -1.64 -10.12 -15.60
N GLN A 251 -2.43 -10.69 -16.52
CA GLN A 251 -3.88 -10.57 -16.47
C GLN A 251 -4.48 -11.17 -15.20
N ASP A 252 -3.97 -12.32 -14.75
CA ASP A 252 -4.43 -12.96 -13.52
C ASP A 252 -4.10 -12.11 -12.29
N SER A 253 -2.88 -11.58 -12.20
CA SER A 253 -2.47 -10.73 -11.07
C SER A 253 -3.25 -9.41 -11.02
N ILE A 254 -3.52 -8.79 -12.17
CA ILE A 254 -4.35 -7.57 -12.26
C ILE A 254 -5.78 -7.85 -11.79
N GLN A 255 -6.34 -9.01 -12.15
CA GLN A 255 -7.71 -9.38 -11.76
C GLN A 255 -7.81 -9.59 -10.25
N HIS A 256 -6.84 -10.28 -9.64
CA HIS A 256 -6.82 -10.48 -8.19
C HIS A 256 -6.62 -9.16 -7.43
N SER A 257 -5.72 -8.29 -7.87
CA SER A 257 -5.48 -6.99 -7.22
C SER A 257 -6.74 -6.13 -7.11
N LYS A 258 -7.42 -5.95 -8.23
CA LYS A 258 -8.65 -5.14 -8.27
C LYS A 258 -9.81 -5.78 -7.54
N LEU A 259 -9.83 -7.12 -7.45
CA LEU A 259 -10.78 -7.83 -6.62
C LEU A 259 -10.61 -7.39 -5.16
N PHE A 260 -9.42 -7.52 -4.59
CA PHE A 260 -9.16 -7.15 -3.19
C PHE A 260 -9.37 -5.66 -2.88
N GLU A 261 -8.99 -4.74 -3.80
CA GLU A 261 -9.32 -3.30 -3.69
C GLU A 261 -10.80 -3.06 -3.40
N GLN A 262 -11.64 -3.78 -4.13
CA GLN A 262 -13.08 -3.63 -4.10
C GLN A 262 -13.71 -4.36 -2.90
N LEU A 263 -13.27 -5.59 -2.61
CA LEU A 263 -13.92 -6.41 -1.58
C LEU A 263 -13.72 -5.88 -0.17
N PHE A 264 -12.56 -5.27 0.10
CA PHE A 264 -12.14 -4.91 1.45
C PHE A 264 -11.97 -3.40 1.63
N SER A 265 -12.35 -2.59 0.63
CA SER A 265 -11.99 -1.17 0.55
C SER A 265 -10.49 -0.94 0.75
N GLU A 266 -9.68 -1.93 0.37
CA GLU A 266 -8.23 -1.89 0.49
C GLU A 266 -7.70 -0.91 -0.57
N LYS A 267 -6.99 0.14 -0.16
CA LYS A 267 -6.38 1.07 -1.11
C LYS A 267 -5.08 0.47 -1.63
N VAL A 268 -4.92 0.41 -2.95
CA VAL A 268 -3.78 -0.25 -3.59
C VAL A 268 -2.83 0.76 -4.23
N PHE A 269 -1.54 0.60 -4.01
CA PHE A 269 -0.50 1.49 -4.47
C PHE A 269 -0.14 1.23 -5.94
N LYS A 270 -0.27 2.25 -6.80
CA LYS A 270 0.04 2.15 -8.24
C LYS A 270 1.21 3.01 -8.73
N ASP A 271 1.77 3.86 -7.87
CA ASP A 271 2.78 4.85 -8.22
C ASP A 271 4.22 4.30 -8.12
N ILE A 272 4.59 3.44 -9.05
CA ILE A 272 5.86 2.69 -9.02
C ILE A 272 7.01 3.39 -9.77
N SER A 273 6.77 4.57 -10.37
CA SER A 273 7.79 5.35 -11.10
C SER A 273 9.08 5.52 -10.32
#